data_AF-A0A1U7YJ49-F1
#
_entry.id   AF-A0A1U7YJ49-F1
#
_cell.length_a   1.000
_cell.length_b   1.000
_cell.length_c   1.000
_cell.angle_alpha   90.00
_cell.angle_beta   90.00
_cell.angle_gamma   90.00
#
_symmetry.space_group_name_H-M   'P 1'
#
loop_
_entity.id
_entity.type
_entity.pdbx_description
1 polymer ?
#
loop_
_entity_poly.entity_id
_entity_poly.type
_entity_poly.pdbx_seq_one_letter_code
_entity_poly.pdbx_strand_id
1 'polypeptide(L)'
;MFLREFVPQSLRDAWNAEFEKLLQGAMSVSEYAVIFSDLAKHAPTLVSTVREKVRWFTEGLHPSIRTSMARELEIDILYQQTVSIARRVEGMLARERGHARPGERGQAGP
;
A
#
# COMPACT_ATOMS: atom_id res chain seq x y z
N MET A 1 -29.85 -25.52 -16.54
CA MET A 1 -29.10 -24.25 -16.69
C MET A 1 -28.51 -23.92 -15.33
N PHE A 2 -27.18 -24.04 -15.18
CA PHE A 2 -26.51 -23.93 -13.89
C PHE A 2 -26.29 -22.46 -13.52
N LEU A 3 -26.67 -22.10 -12.30
CA LEU A 3 -26.42 -20.80 -11.66
C LEU A 3 -24.90 -20.56 -11.62
N ARG A 4 -24.40 -19.76 -12.56
CA ARG A 4 -23.05 -19.19 -12.49
C ARG A 4 -22.99 -18.31 -11.24
N GLU A 5 -22.32 -18.83 -10.21
CA GLU A 5 -21.65 -18.13 -9.12
C GLU A 5 -22.29 -16.80 -8.69
N PHE A 6 -23.42 -16.87 -8.01
CA PHE A 6 -23.88 -15.72 -7.25
C PHE A 6 -23.11 -15.66 -5.94
N VAL A 7 -22.04 -14.86 -5.90
CA VAL A 7 -21.42 -14.46 -4.63
C VAL A 7 -22.51 -13.77 -3.80
N PRO A 8 -22.78 -14.18 -2.54
CA PRO A 8 -23.77 -13.51 -1.70
C PRO A 8 -23.43 -12.04 -1.48
N GLN A 9 -24.44 -11.17 -1.38
CA GLN A 9 -24.22 -9.73 -1.13
C GLN A 9 -23.42 -9.49 0.16
N SER A 10 -23.72 -10.24 1.22
CA SER A 10 -22.99 -10.17 2.49
C SER A 10 -21.49 -10.46 2.35
N LEU A 11 -21.10 -11.36 1.45
CA LEU A 11 -19.69 -11.68 1.19
C LEU A 11 -19.01 -10.56 0.40
N ARG A 12 -19.72 -9.95 -0.57
CA ARG A 12 -19.22 -8.75 -1.26
C ARG A 12 -19.01 -7.58 -0.30
N ASP A 13 -19.96 -7.36 0.60
CA ASP A 13 -19.89 -6.27 1.59
C ASP A 13 -18.72 -6.48 2.56
N ALA A 14 -18.47 -7.74 2.97
CA ALA A 14 -17.31 -8.08 3.79
C ALA A 14 -15.98 -7.80 3.06
N TRP A 15 -15.84 -8.20 1.80
CA TRP A 15 -14.64 -7.91 1.00
C TRP A 15 -14.42 -6.41 0.76
N ASN A 16 -15.48 -5.66 0.50
CA ASN A 16 -15.39 -4.20 0.37
C ASN A 16 -14.94 -3.56 1.69
N ALA A 17 -15.51 -3.98 2.81
CA ALA A 17 -15.12 -3.48 4.13
C ALA A 17 -13.67 -3.84 4.49
N GLU A 18 -13.19 -5.01 4.06
CA GLU A 18 -11.80 -5.42 4.24
C GLU A 18 -10.86 -4.60 3.36
N PHE A 19 -11.22 -4.37 2.09
CA PHE A 19 -10.45 -3.53 1.17
C PHE A 19 -10.34 -2.09 1.66
N GLU A 20 -11.43 -1.49 2.14
CA GLU A 20 -11.43 -0.12 2.67
C GLU A 20 -10.57 0.04 3.93
N LYS A 21 -10.46 -1.01 4.74
CA LYS A 21 -9.62 -1.03 5.96
C LYS A 21 -8.20 -1.47 5.68
N LEU A 22 -7.87 -1.88 4.46
CA LEU A 22 -6.55 -2.39 4.12
C LEU A 22 -5.54 -1.24 4.14
N LEU A 23 -4.60 -1.32 5.08
CA LEU A 23 -3.45 -0.45 5.20
C LEU A 23 -2.19 -1.31 5.16
N GLN A 24 -1.08 -0.75 4.66
CA GLN A 24 0.22 -1.39 4.66
C GLN A 24 0.65 -1.81 6.07
N GLY A 25 0.43 -0.95 7.07
CA GLY A 25 0.77 -1.25 8.46
C GLY A 25 2.26 -1.59 8.62
N ALA A 26 2.53 -2.78 9.18
CA ALA A 26 3.89 -3.32 9.36
C ALA A 26 4.39 -4.17 8.19
N MET A 27 3.56 -4.39 7.17
CA MET A 27 3.94 -5.18 5.99
C MET A 27 4.91 -4.41 5.10
N SER A 28 5.75 -5.14 4.38
CA SER A 28 6.50 -4.55 3.28
C SER A 28 5.53 -4.10 2.17
N VAL A 29 5.96 -3.15 1.33
CA VAL A 29 5.19 -2.73 0.15
C VAL A 29 4.85 -3.93 -0.75
N SER A 30 5.72 -4.94 -0.80
CA SER A 30 5.54 -6.11 -1.66
C SER A 30 4.41 -7.02 -1.15
N GLU A 31 4.38 -7.30 0.16
CA GLU A 31 3.31 -8.09 0.79
C GLU A 31 1.97 -7.36 0.70
N TYR A 32 1.97 -6.06 1.00
CA TYR A 32 0.79 -5.22 0.87
C TYR A 32 0.25 -5.21 -0.57
N ALA A 33 1.10 -5.09 -1.58
CA ALA A 33 0.69 -5.10 -2.99
C ALA A 33 0.05 -6.42 -3.43
N VAL A 34 0.51 -7.56 -2.88
CA VAL A 34 -0.09 -8.87 -3.14
C VAL A 34 -1.51 -8.93 -2.56
N ILE A 35 -1.69 -8.58 -1.29
CA ILE A 35 -2.99 -8.60 -0.62
C ILE A 35 -3.95 -7.60 -1.28
N PHE A 36 -3.48 -6.38 -1.55
CA PHE A 36 -4.25 -5.36 -2.25
C PHE A 36 -4.73 -5.84 -3.61
N SER A 37 -3.83 -6.47 -4.40
CA SER A 37 -4.18 -6.98 -5.72
C SER A 37 -5.18 -8.13 -5.66
N ASP A 38 -5.20 -8.91 -4.58
CA ASP A 38 -6.15 -9.98 -4.42
C ASP A 38 -7.54 -9.46 -4.06
N LEU A 39 -7.64 -8.61 -3.04
CA LEU A 39 -8.90 -7.96 -2.65
C LEU A 39 -9.47 -7.07 -3.79
N ALA A 40 -8.62 -6.41 -4.57
CA ALA A 40 -9.04 -5.62 -5.73
C ALA A 40 -9.80 -6.44 -6.79
N LYS A 41 -9.52 -7.75 -6.95
CA LYS A 41 -10.26 -8.62 -7.88
C LYS A 41 -11.70 -8.84 -7.41
N HIS A 42 -11.91 -8.79 -6.10
CA HIS A 42 -13.19 -9.05 -5.46
C HIS A 42 -14.06 -7.79 -5.30
N ALA A 43 -13.45 -6.60 -5.44
CA ALA A 43 -14.11 -5.31 -5.33
C ALA A 43 -14.00 -4.46 -6.63
N PRO A 44 -14.42 -4.98 -7.81
CA PRO A 44 -14.23 -4.29 -9.09
C PRO A 44 -14.92 -2.91 -9.13
N THR A 45 -15.97 -2.70 -8.32
CA THR A 45 -16.66 -1.42 -8.20
C THR A 45 -15.81 -0.33 -7.52
N LEU A 46 -14.91 -0.70 -6.61
CA LEU A 46 -14.04 0.25 -5.88
C LEU A 46 -12.78 0.62 -6.66
N VAL A 47 -12.33 -0.26 -7.55
CA VAL A 47 -11.12 -0.12 -8.39
C VAL A 47 -11.46 -0.18 -9.87
N SER A 48 -12.55 0.49 -10.26
CA SER A 48 -13.11 0.44 -11.62
C SER A 48 -12.14 0.95 -12.68
N THR A 49 -11.23 1.86 -12.31
CA THR A 49 -10.21 2.45 -13.18
C THR A 49 -8.79 2.24 -12.64
N VAL A 50 -7.80 2.27 -13.54
CA VAL A 50 -6.38 2.25 -13.14
C VAL A 50 -6.05 3.38 -12.18
N ARG A 51 -6.62 4.57 -12.42
CA ARG A 51 -6.44 5.75 -11.56
C ARG A 51 -6.99 5.55 -10.15
N GLU A 52 -8.18 4.96 -10.02
CA GLU A 52 -8.74 4.61 -8.70
C GLU A 52 -7.89 3.55 -8.01
N LYS A 53 -7.44 2.53 -8.75
CA LYS A 53 -6.56 1.49 -8.21
C LYS A 53 -5.26 2.08 -7.67
N VAL A 54 -4.62 2.99 -8.41
CA VAL A 54 -3.42 3.72 -7.96
C VAL A 54 -3.73 4.54 -6.72
N ARG A 55 -4.82 5.33 -6.75
CA ARG A 55 -5.24 6.15 -5.61
C ARG A 55 -5.42 5.31 -4.34
N TRP A 56 -6.24 4.27 -4.39
CA TRP A 56 -6.48 3.38 -3.24
C TRP A 56 -5.20 2.74 -2.73
N PHE A 57 -4.34 2.26 -3.63
CA PHE A 57 -3.07 1.69 -3.24
C PHE A 57 -2.21 2.71 -2.48
N THR A 58 -2.07 3.93 -3.03
CA THR A 58 -1.26 4.99 -2.43
C THR A 58 -1.81 5.50 -1.10
N GLU A 59 -3.13 5.54 -0.93
CA GLU A 59 -3.76 5.96 0.33
C GLU A 59 -3.55 4.96 1.46
N GLY A 60 -3.47 3.66 1.15
CA GLY A 60 -3.19 2.62 2.13
C GLY A 60 -1.69 2.45 2.47
N LEU A 61 -0.77 3.12 1.76
CA LEU A 61 0.65 3.08 2.08
C LEU A 61 0.99 3.83 3.38
N HIS A 62 2.09 3.45 4.02
CA HIS A 62 2.59 4.17 5.19
C HIS A 62 2.84 5.65 4.85
N PRO A 63 2.45 6.61 5.72
CA PRO A 63 2.53 8.04 5.40
C PRO A 63 3.91 8.52 4.94
N SER A 64 4.98 7.99 5.53
CA SER A 64 6.35 8.35 5.13
C SER A 64 6.67 7.95 3.68
N ILE A 65 6.20 6.78 3.23
CA ILE A 65 6.39 6.32 1.86
C ILE A 65 5.56 7.21 0.93
N ARG A 66 4.29 7.44 1.26
CA ARG A 66 3.37 8.28 0.49
C ARG A 66 3.92 9.69 0.26
N THR A 67 4.44 10.34 1.31
CA THR A 67 5.01 11.68 1.21
C THR A 67 6.25 11.71 0.30
N SER A 68 7.14 10.73 0.40
CA SER A 68 8.32 10.66 -0.48
C SER A 68 7.93 10.37 -1.94
N MET A 69 6.90 9.55 -2.16
CA MET A 69 6.39 9.24 -3.50
C MET A 69 5.67 10.39 -4.18
N ALA A 70 5.07 11.33 -3.41
CA ALA A 70 4.21 12.38 -3.96
C ALA A 70 4.91 13.25 -5.04
N ARG A 71 6.25 13.32 -5.02
CA ARG A 71 7.05 14.04 -6.01
C ARG A 71 7.32 13.24 -7.29
N GLU A 72 7.13 11.93 -7.25
CA GLU A 72 7.43 10.99 -8.33
C GLU A 72 6.17 10.46 -9.04
N LEU A 73 4.98 10.76 -8.52
CA LEU A 73 3.71 10.33 -9.12
C LEU A 73 3.32 11.25 -10.29
N GLU A 74 3.39 10.70 -11.49
CA GLU A 74 2.91 11.34 -12.71
C GLU A 74 1.40 11.11 -12.91
N ILE A 75 0.78 11.96 -13.75
CA ILE A 75 -0.60 11.75 -14.21
C ILE A 75 -0.64 10.47 -15.05
N ASP A 76 -1.68 9.65 -14.85
CA ASP A 76 -1.91 8.39 -15.58
C ASP A 76 -0.83 7.30 -15.39
N ILE A 77 -0.06 7.38 -14.30
CA ILE A 77 0.87 6.32 -13.91
C ILE A 77 0.15 4.97 -13.76
N LEU A 78 0.78 3.89 -14.23
CA LEU A 78 0.25 2.54 -14.10
C LEU A 78 0.43 2.00 -12.68
N TYR A 79 -0.46 1.10 -12.27
CA TYR A 79 -0.38 0.44 -10.97
C TYR A 79 0.98 -0.23 -10.72
N GLN A 80 1.52 -0.95 -11.71
CA GLN A 80 2.82 -1.63 -11.57
C GLN A 80 3.99 -0.66 -11.36
N GLN A 81 3.96 0.49 -12.04
CA GLN A 81 4.97 1.53 -11.86
C GLN A 81 4.87 2.14 -10.46
N THR A 82 3.64 2.37 -9.97
CA THR A 82 3.39 2.85 -8.61
C THR A 82 3.98 1.91 -7.55
N VAL A 83 3.77 0.59 -7.70
CA VAL A 83 4.36 -0.42 -6.79
C VAL A 83 5.88 -0.41 -6.84
N SER A 84 6.48 -0.28 -8.03
CA SER A 84 7.94 -0.21 -8.19
C SER A 84 8.54 1.01 -7.48
N ILE A 85 7.94 2.19 -7.66
CA ILE A 85 8.34 3.42 -6.96
C ILE A 85 8.23 3.24 -5.44
N ALA A 86 7.10 2.71 -4.96
CA ALA A 86 6.88 2.48 -3.53
C ALA A 86 7.94 1.57 -2.91
N ARG A 87 8.32 0.48 -3.60
CA ARG A 87 9.39 -0.44 -3.15
C ARG A 87 10.76 0.25 -3.10
N ARG A 88 11.06 1.09 -4.08
CA ARG A 88 12.31 1.86 -4.10
C ARG A 88 12.38 2.84 -2.92
N VAL A 89 11.30 3.57 -2.68
CA VAL A 89 11.17 4.52 -1.56
C VAL A 89 11.27 3.81 -0.21
N GLU A 90 10.58 2.68 -0.03
CA GLU A 90 10.68 1.86 1.18
C GLU A 90 12.14 1.45 1.46
N GLY A 91 12.87 0.99 0.44
CA GLY A 91 14.28 0.65 0.56
C GLY A 91 15.19 1.83 0.92
N MET A 92 14.92 3.03 0.40
CA MET A 92 15.66 4.25 0.77
C MET A 92 15.41 4.62 2.23
N LEU A 93 14.16 4.65 2.66
CA LEU A 93 13.78 5.00 4.04
C LEU A 93 14.29 3.97 5.06
N ALA A 94 14.31 2.68 4.70
CA ALA A 94 14.87 1.63 5.57
C ALA A 94 16.37 1.83 5.82
N ARG A 95 17.11 2.26 4.79
CA ARG A 95 18.55 2.57 4.90
C ARG A 95 18.82 3.79 5.77
N GLU A 96 18.01 4.84 5.64
CA GLU A 96 18.10 6.04 6.46
C GLU A 96 17.84 5.74 7.95
N ARG A 97 16.83 4.92 8.25
CA ARG A 97 16.55 4.45 9.62
C ARG A 97 17.66 3.59 10.20
N GLY A 98 18.31 2.77 9.37
CA GLY A 98 19.50 2.00 9.76
C GLY A 98 20.76 2.85 9.99
N HIS A 99 20.79 4.10 9.51
CA HIS A 99 21.91 5.03 9.65
C HIS A 99 21.77 6.01 10.82
N ALA A 100 20.64 6.01 11.53
CA ALA A 100 20.47 6.74 12.78
C ALA A 100 21.36 6.09 13.86
N ARG A 101 22.55 6.66 14.07
CA ARG A 101 23.54 6.19 15.06
C ARG A 101 22.93 6.15 16.48
N PRO A 102 22.97 5.02 17.19
CA PRO A 102 22.72 5.01 18.63
C PRO A 102 24.01 5.43 19.32
N GLY A 103 24.10 6.67 19.81
CA GLY A 103 25.37 7.15 20.36
C GLY A 103 25.36 8.49 21.05
N GLU A 104 24.38 8.79 21.91
CA GLU A 104 24.55 9.80 22.97
C GLU A 104 24.09 9.20 24.31
N ARG A 105 24.96 8.36 24.89
CA ARG A 105 24.93 8.04 26.31
C ARG A 105 26.28 8.37 26.91
N GLY A 106 26.27 9.30 27.87
CA GLY A 106 27.24 9.36 28.96
C GLY A 106 28.45 10.27 28.73
N GLN A 107 28.31 11.54 29.08
CA GLN A 107 29.40 12.23 29.77
C GLN A 107 28.89 12.61 31.16
N ALA A 108 29.21 11.74 32.13
CA ALA A 108 29.28 12.14 33.52
C ALA A 108 30.51 13.05 33.64
N GLY A 109 30.30 14.28 34.10
CA GLY A 109 31.38 15.22 34.37
C GLY A 109 32.22 14.75 35.57
N PRO A 110 33.49 15.17 35.63
CA PRO A 110 34.37 14.89 36.77
C PRO A 110 33.88 15.55 38.07
#